data_AF-A0A3M0WS89-F1
#
_entry.id   AF-A0A3M0WS89-F1
#
_cell.length_a   1.000
_cell.length_b   1.000
_cell.length_c   1.000
_cell.angle_alpha   90.00
_cell.angle_beta   90.00
_cell.angle_gamma   90.00
#
_symmetry.space_group_name_H-M   'P 1'
#
loop_
_entity.id
_entity.type
_entity.pdbx_description
1 polymer ?
#
loop_
_entity_poly.entity_id
_entity_poly.type
_entity_poly.pdbx_seq_one_letter_code
_entity_poly.pdbx_strand_id
1 'polypeptide(L)'
;MKSVAVKSRRKGLADIFKLSWEVFKSGMAGFAGFFSILIFTKLIASWIGTVDVFYVNFDDVLLSSIGFVLIALIKILENFKEE
;
A
#
# COMPACT_ATOMS: atom_id res chain seq x y z
N MET A 1 8.84 19.02 40.85
CA MET A 1 8.69 19.03 39.38
C MET A 1 9.69 18.06 38.77
N LYS A 2 9.24 16.90 38.27
CA LYS A 2 10.12 15.99 37.53
C LYS A 2 10.28 16.54 36.12
N SER A 3 11.49 16.95 35.78
CA SER A 3 11.88 17.31 34.42
C SER A 3 11.57 16.12 33.52
N VAL A 4 10.53 16.24 32.69
CA VAL A 4 10.24 15.29 31.63
C VAL A 4 11.32 15.52 30.59
N ALA A 5 12.40 14.74 30.70
CA ALA A 5 13.42 14.66 29.68
C ALA A 5 12.76 14.13 28.41
N VAL A 6 12.37 15.04 27.52
CA VAL A 6 12.03 14.72 26.13
C VAL A 6 13.30 14.19 25.50
N LYS A 7 13.46 12.87 25.55
CA LYS A 7 14.54 12.15 24.90
C LYS A 7 14.30 12.26 23.40
N SER A 8 14.75 13.36 22.82
CA SER A 8 14.86 13.58 21.37
C SER A 8 15.72 12.45 20.80
N ARG A 9 15.06 11.36 20.42
CA ARG A 9 15.68 10.18 19.84
C ARG A 9 15.98 10.56 18.39
N ARG A 10 17.22 10.95 18.10
CA ARG A 10 17.68 11.14 16.71
C ARG A 10 17.44 9.82 15.98
N LYS A 11 16.38 9.73 15.18
CA LYS A 11 16.15 8.61 14.27
C LYS A 11 17.34 8.59 13.31
N GLY A 12 18.10 7.49 13.32
CA GLY A 12 19.22 7.34 12.41
C GLY A 12 18.72 7.18 10.97
N LEU A 13 19.57 7.47 9.98
CA LEU A 13 19.27 7.19 8.57
C LEU A 13 18.82 5.74 8.35
N ALA A 14 19.37 4.79 9.11
CA ALA A 14 19.01 3.38 9.06
C ALA A 14 17.56 3.12 9.51
N ASP A 15 17.07 3.84 10.53
CA ASP A 15 15.69 3.68 11.03
C ASP A 15 14.68 4.23 10.02
N ILE A 16 15.00 5.37 9.39
CA ILE A 16 14.18 5.96 8.33
C ILE A 16 14.13 5.01 7.13
N PHE A 17 15.27 4.47 6.72
CA PHE A 17 15.34 3.53 5.60
C PHE A 17 14.54 2.25 5.88
N LYS A 18 14.65 1.69 7.09
CA LYS A 18 13.87 0.53 7.52
C LYS A 18 12.37 0.82 7.48
N LEU A 19 11.95 1.97 8.00
CA LEU A 19 10.55 2.39 8.02
C LEU A 19 10.00 2.58 6.60
N SER A 20 10.73 3.29 5.72
CA SER A 20 10.36 3.45 4.32
C SER A 20 10.24 2.11 3.59
N TRP A 21 11.14 1.17 3.89
CA TRP A 21 11.11 -0.17 3.31
C TRP A 21 9.90 -0.99 3.77
N GLU A 22 9.52 -0.89 5.04
CA GLU A 22 8.31 -1.54 5.58
C GLU A 22 7.04 -0.96 4.93
N VAL A 23 6.93 0.36 4.85
CA VAL A 23 5.82 1.04 4.16
C VAL A 23 5.74 0.63 2.70
N PHE A 24 6.88 0.58 2.00
CA PHE A 24 6.93 0.19 0.59
C PHE A 24 6.45 -1.25 0.37
N LYS A 25 6.92 -2.21 1.19
CA LYS A 25 6.47 -3.61 1.11
C LYS A 25 4.98 -3.74 1.39
N SER A 26 4.46 -3.04 2.39
CA SER A 26 3.03 -3.01 2.70
C SER A 26 2.23 -2.43 1.54
N GLY A 27 2.67 -1.33 0.95
CA GLY A 27 2.07 -0.76 -0.26
C GLY A 27 2.07 -1.77 -1.42
N MET A 28 3.18 -2.46 -1.67
CA MET A 28 3.23 -3.50 -2.72
C MET A 28 2.23 -4.64 -2.49
N ALA A 29 2.03 -5.05 -1.23
CA ALA A 29 0.99 -6.02 -0.90
C ALA A 29 -0.42 -5.49 -1.21
N GLY A 30 -0.68 -4.22 -0.89
CA GLY A 30 -1.94 -3.54 -1.24
C GLY A 30 -2.18 -3.47 -2.75
N PHE A 31 -1.15 -3.10 -3.52
CA PHE A 31 -1.19 -3.12 -4.98
C PHE A 31 -1.54 -4.51 -5.53
N ALA A 32 -0.81 -5.54 -5.08
CA ALA A 32 -0.99 -6.90 -5.54
C ALA A 32 -2.41 -7.42 -5.23
N GLY A 33 -2.94 -7.10 -4.05
CA GLY A 33 -4.32 -7.43 -3.67
C GLY A 33 -5.35 -6.77 -4.59
N PHE A 34 -5.26 -5.46 -4.78
CA PHE A 34 -6.18 -4.72 -5.66
C PHE A 34 -6.08 -5.16 -7.12
N PHE A 35 -4.87 -5.35 -7.62
CA PHE A 35 -4.64 -5.81 -8.99
C PHE A 35 -5.22 -7.21 -9.22
N SER A 36 -5.04 -8.11 -8.25
CA SER A 36 -5.62 -9.46 -8.29
C SER A 36 -7.15 -9.41 -8.32
N ILE A 37 -7.76 -8.54 -7.51
CA ILE A 37 -9.22 -8.35 -7.50
C ILE A 37 -9.69 -7.83 -8.86
N LEU A 38 -9.03 -6.81 -9.44
CA LEU A 38 -9.39 -6.26 -10.74
C LEU A 38 -9.32 -7.31 -11.85
N ILE A 39 -8.23 -8.07 -11.90
CA ILE A 39 -8.08 -9.18 -12.85
C ILE A 39 -9.18 -10.21 -12.65
N PHE A 40 -9.43 -10.60 -11.40
CA PHE A 40 -10.42 -11.62 -11.08
C PHE A 40 -11.84 -11.17 -11.46
N THR A 41 -12.20 -9.92 -11.18
CA THR A 41 -13.49 -9.34 -11.58
C THR A 41 -13.63 -9.28 -13.09
N LYS A 42 -12.60 -8.85 -13.83
CA LYS A 42 -12.61 -8.86 -15.30
C LYS A 42 -12.71 -10.26 -15.88
N LEU A 43 -12.04 -11.24 -15.27
CA LEU A 43 -12.12 -12.64 -15.68
C LEU A 43 -13.55 -13.17 -15.53
N ILE A 44 -14.18 -12.92 -14.37
CA ILE A 44 -15.59 -13.29 -14.14
C ILE A 44 -16.51 -12.59 -15.13
N ALA A 45 -16.33 -11.29 -15.38
CA ALA A 45 -17.13 -10.54 -16.33
C ALA A 45 -17.03 -11.10 -17.76
N SER A 46 -15.84 -11.57 -18.16
CA SER A 46 -15.63 -12.24 -19.44
C SER A 46 -16.32 -13.61 -19.49
N TRP A 47 -16.25 -14.41 -18.41
CA TRP A 47 -16.93 -15.71 -18.33
C TRP A 47 -18.45 -15.61 -18.34
N ILE A 48 -19.02 -14.55 -17.77
CA ILE A 48 -20.47 -14.28 -17.79
C ILE A 48 -20.90 -13.74 -19.17
N GLY A 49 -19.97 -13.47 -20.09
CA GLY A 49 -20.27 -12.93 -21.41
C GLY A 49 -20.65 -11.44 -21.40
N THR A 50 -20.30 -10.71 -20.33
CA THR A 50 -20.52 -9.25 -20.25
C THR A 50 -19.41 -8.48 -20.99
N VAL A 51 -18.23 -9.08 -21.13
CA VAL A 51 -17.07 -8.50 -21.82
C VAL A 51 -16.51 -9.53 -22.80
N ASP A 52 -16.51 -9.18 -24.10
CA ASP A 52 -16.11 -10.11 -25.17
C ASP A 52 -14.63 -10.48 -25.15
N VAL A 53 -13.76 -9.58 -24.66
CA VAL A 53 -12.31 -9.82 -24.65
C VAL A 53 -11.67 -9.39 -23.33
N PHE A 54 -10.93 -10.30 -22.71
CA PHE A 54 -10.12 -10.02 -21.53
C PHE A 54 -8.81 -9.35 -21.94
N TYR A 55 -8.70 -8.04 -21.68
CA TYR A 55 -7.45 -7.29 -21.79
C TYR A 55 -7.11 -6.59 -20.47
N VAL A 56 -5.84 -6.70 -20.08
CA VAL A 56 -5.26 -5.91 -18.99
C VAL A 56 -4.65 -4.66 -19.61
N ASN A 57 -5.25 -3.52 -19.28
CA ASN A 57 -4.82 -2.21 -19.76
C ASN A 57 -3.89 -1.55 -18.74
N PHE A 58 -3.13 -0.57 -19.21
CA PHE A 58 -2.31 0.25 -18.31
C PHE A 58 -3.15 0.98 -17.24
N ASP A 59 -4.39 1.34 -17.58
CA ASP A 59 -5.34 1.92 -16.64
C ASP A 59 -5.65 0.99 -15.46
N ASP A 60 -5.62 -0.33 -15.63
CA ASP A 60 -5.85 -1.29 -14.54
C ASP A 60 -4.68 -1.29 -13.55
N VAL A 61 -3.46 -1.13 -14.05
CA VAL A 61 -2.23 -1.00 -13.24
C VAL A 61 -2.24 0.32 -12.49
N LEU A 62 -2.68 1.39 -13.15
CA LEU A 62 -2.79 2.71 -12.56
C LEU A 62 -3.89 2.73 -11.48
N LEU A 63 -5.01 2.06 -11.73
CA LEU A 63 -6.10 1.90 -10.77
C LEU A 63 -5.67 1.06 -9.56
N SER A 64 -4.93 -0.04 -9.75
CA SER A 64 -4.43 -0.85 -8.63
C SER A 64 -3.39 -0.13 -7.77
N SER A 65 -2.78 0.95 -8.27
CA SER A 65 -1.91 1.83 -7.47
C SER A 65 -2.65 2.51 -6.32
N ILE A 66 -3.98 2.60 -6.37
CA ILE A 66 -4.78 3.03 -5.22
C ILE A 66 -4.56 2.08 -4.03
N GLY A 67 -4.49 0.77 -4.26
CA GLY A 67 -4.19 -0.21 -3.22
C GLY A 67 -2.82 0.02 -2.58
N PHE A 68 -1.83 0.41 -3.39
CA PHE A 68 -0.51 0.80 -2.88
C PHE A 68 -0.60 2.00 -1.94
N VAL A 69 -1.22 3.08 -2.42
CA VAL A 69 -1.29 4.35 -1.69
C VAL A 69 -2.05 4.20 -0.38
N LEU A 70 -3.21 3.52 -0.40
CA LEU A 70 -4.04 3.34 0.79
C LEU A 70 -3.29 2.55 1.88
N ILE A 71 -2.71 1.41 1.54
CA ILE A 71 -2.00 0.58 2.53
C ILE A 71 -0.71 1.25 3.01
N ALA A 72 0.02 1.93 2.12
CA ALA A 72 1.20 2.70 2.51
C ALA A 72 0.83 3.83 3.50
N LEU A 73 -0.25 4.58 3.25
CA LEU A 73 -0.73 5.63 4.15
C LEU A 73 -1.18 5.07 5.50
N ILE A 74 -1.90 3.95 5.52
CA ILE A 74 -2.28 3.27 6.76
C ILE A 74 -1.03 2.90 7.55
N LYS A 75 -0.01 2.32 6.89
CA LYS A 75 1.21 1.91 7.59
C LYS A 75 2.01 3.10 8.12
N ILE A 76 2.01 4.22 7.39
CA ILE A 76 2.58 5.48 7.85
C ILE A 76 1.84 5.97 9.10
N LEU A 77 0.50 6.02 9.07
CA LEU A 77 -0.34 6.44 10.20
C LEU A 77 -0.15 5.57 11.44
N GLU A 78 -0.05 4.25 11.27
CA GLU A 78 0.26 3.31 12.37
C GLU A 78 1.59 3.66 13.05
N ASN A 79 2.63 3.91 12.25
CA ASN A 79 3.95 4.27 12.77
C ASN A 79 3.97 5.62 13.50
N PHE A 80 3.03 6.53 13.21
CA PHE A 80 2.85 7.79 13.96
C PHE A 80 2.02 7.63 15.23
N LYS A 81 1.16 6.60 15.32
CA LYS A 81 0.30 6.37 16.49
C LYS A 81 1.04 5.69 17.65
N GLU A 82 2.14 5.01 17.35
CA GLU A 82 3.01 4.38 18.35
C GLU A 82 4.08 5.34 18.92
N GLU A 83 4.16 6.58 18.43
CA GLU A 83 4.92 7.69 19.05
C GLU A 83 4.05 8.55 19.97
#